data_AF-A0A936G6Y8-F1
#
_entry.id   AF-A0A936G6Y8-F1
#
_cell.length_a   1.000
_cell.length_b   1.000
_cell.length_c   1.000
_cell.angle_alpha   90.00
_cell.angle_beta   90.00
_cell.angle_gamma   90.00
#
_symmetry.space_group_name_H-M   'P 1'
#
loop_
_entity.id
_entity.type
_entity.pdbx_description
1 polymer ?
#
loop_
_entity_poly.entity_id
_entity_poly.type
_entity_poly.pdbx_seq_one_letter_code
_entity_poly.pdbx_strand_id
1 'polypeptide(L)'
;MNIRELEKRLEEEACSRAHYSIGVRDSDVFCLENQNGTWRMFYTERGLDQDPLFESQSEEEACEFFFTYMTTRIRHDHLAGYFKSKEKAEALAEKLKEHGIESYRNDIPYGGWEDPRFRVFVIGKDVFKARDIFGELPIRDES
;
A
#
# COMPACT_ATOMS: atom_id res chain seq x y z
N MET A 1 -21.00 0.11 8.03
CA MET A 1 -19.95 1.10 7.66
C MET A 1 -20.27 1.79 6.34
N ASN A 2 -20.05 3.09 6.19
CA ASN A 2 -20.17 3.80 4.89
C ASN A 2 -18.79 4.08 4.26
N ILE A 3 -18.76 4.65 3.04
CA ILE A 3 -17.51 4.95 2.32
C ILE A 3 -16.55 5.85 3.11
N ARG A 4 -17.04 6.87 3.80
CA ARG A 4 -16.18 7.78 4.59
C ARG A 4 -15.55 7.06 5.77
N GLU A 5 -16.32 6.21 6.43
CA GLU A 5 -15.83 5.37 7.53
C GLU A 5 -14.83 4.32 7.02
N LEU A 6 -15.08 3.73 5.84
CA LEU A 6 -14.17 2.81 5.17
C LEU A 6 -12.81 3.46 4.90
N GLU A 7 -12.80 4.64 4.28
CA GLU A 7 -11.55 5.35 3.97
C GLU A 7 -10.71 5.61 5.21
N LYS A 8 -11.35 6.07 6.29
CA LYS A 8 -10.69 6.30 7.58
C LYS A 8 -10.11 5.01 8.17
N ARG A 9 -10.88 3.92 8.17
CA ARG A 9 -10.45 2.64 8.73
C ARG A 9 -9.31 2.01 7.91
N LEU A 10 -9.35 2.12 6.58
CA LEU A 10 -8.25 1.67 5.72
C LEU A 10 -6.95 2.44 6.01
N GLU A 11 -7.06 3.76 6.22
CA GLU A 11 -5.92 4.57 6.65
C GLU A 11 -5.39 4.13 8.03
N GLU A 12 -6.27 3.96 9.02
CA GLU A 12 -5.90 3.48 10.36
C GLU A 12 -5.23 2.09 10.33
N GLU A 13 -5.58 1.25 9.36
CA GLU A 13 -4.96 -0.06 9.12
C GLU A 13 -3.69 -0.02 8.26
N ALA A 14 -3.22 1.17 7.88
CA ALA A 14 -2.10 1.37 6.97
C ALA A 14 -2.27 0.61 5.64
N CYS A 15 -3.49 0.51 5.13
CA CYS A 15 -3.72 -0.01 3.79
C CYS A 15 -3.15 0.97 2.76
N SER A 16 -2.27 0.48 1.89
CA SER A 16 -1.61 1.30 0.88
C SER A 16 -2.60 1.71 -0.21
N ARG A 17 -2.65 3.01 -0.53
CA ARG A 17 -3.41 3.55 -1.68
C ARG A 17 -2.92 2.98 -3.02
N ALA A 18 -1.71 2.40 -3.07
CA ALA A 18 -1.23 1.69 -4.25
C ALA A 18 -1.94 0.36 -4.52
N HIS A 19 -2.82 -0.10 -3.62
CA HIS A 19 -3.56 -1.36 -3.78
C HIS A 19 -5.06 -1.18 -3.96
N TYR A 20 -5.60 0.04 -3.77
CA TYR A 20 -7.03 0.24 -3.85
C TYR A 20 -7.46 1.61 -4.37
N SER A 21 -8.66 1.64 -4.94
CA SER A 21 -9.39 2.86 -5.28
C SER A 21 -10.86 2.73 -4.87
N ILE A 22 -11.45 3.83 -4.39
CA ILE A 22 -12.84 3.88 -3.93
C ILE A 22 -13.57 4.98 -4.70
N GLY A 23 -14.72 4.64 -5.28
CA GLY A 23 -15.60 5.56 -6.02
C GLY A 23 -15.09 5.98 -7.40
N VAL A 24 -13.82 5.75 -7.69
CA VAL A 24 -13.22 5.96 -9.02
C VAL A 24 -12.47 4.72 -9.46
N ARG A 25 -12.52 4.45 -10.76
CA ARG A 25 -11.75 3.37 -11.39
C ARG A 25 -10.30 3.80 -11.57
N ASP A 26 -9.37 2.91 -11.26
CA ASP A 26 -7.93 3.09 -11.49
C ASP A 26 -7.34 1.82 -12.15
N SER A 27 -6.02 1.72 -12.29
CA SER A 27 -5.33 0.56 -12.87
C SER A 27 -4.46 -0.13 -11.83
N ASP A 28 -4.40 -1.45 -11.91
CA ASP A 28 -3.53 -2.31 -11.09
C ASP A 28 -3.85 -2.23 -9.58
N VAL A 29 -5.14 -2.09 -9.27
CA VAL A 29 -5.67 -1.97 -7.89
C VAL A 29 -7.02 -2.67 -7.73
N PHE A 30 -7.43 -2.90 -6.48
CA PHE A 30 -8.79 -3.28 -6.14
C PHE A 30 -9.70 -2.05 -6.11
N CYS A 31 -10.75 -2.04 -6.92
CA CYS A 31 -11.74 -0.98 -6.96
C CYS A 31 -12.98 -1.36 -6.15
N LEU A 32 -13.53 -0.39 -5.43
CA LEU A 32 -14.90 -0.42 -4.92
C LEU A 32 -15.68 0.73 -5.57
N GLU A 33 -16.71 0.41 -6.34
CA GLU A 33 -17.55 1.42 -7.01
C GLU A 33 -19.03 1.09 -6.92
N ASN A 34 -19.87 2.12 -7.02
CA ASN A 34 -21.31 1.96 -7.23
C ASN A 34 -21.64 2.21 -8.70
N GLN A 35 -22.16 1.19 -9.38
CA GLN A 35 -22.74 1.32 -10.72
C GLN A 35 -24.23 1.06 -10.66
N ASN A 36 -25.02 2.08 -11.00
CA ASN A 36 -26.48 2.00 -11.11
C ASN A 36 -27.17 1.42 -9.86
N GLY A 37 -26.68 1.74 -8.66
CA GLY A 37 -27.24 1.24 -7.39
C GLY A 37 -26.67 -0.10 -6.92
N THR A 38 -25.80 -0.74 -7.72
CA THR A 38 -25.07 -1.94 -7.30
C THR A 38 -23.64 -1.57 -6.96
N TRP A 39 -23.23 -1.85 -5.73
CA TRP A 39 -21.85 -1.79 -5.29
C TRP A 39 -21.10 -3.02 -5.75
N ARG A 40 -19.90 -2.83 -6.29
CA ARG A 40 -19.05 -3.89 -6.82
C ARG A 40 -17.62 -3.71 -6.36
N MET A 41 -17.01 -4.81 -5.95
CA MET A 41 -15.57 -4.91 -5.73
C MET A 41 -14.97 -5.77 -6.84
N PHE A 42 -13.94 -5.27 -7.52
CA PHE A 42 -13.20 -6.01 -8.54
C PHE A 42 -11.74 -5.56 -8.58
N TYR A 43 -10.89 -6.37 -9.20
CA TYR A 43 -9.53 -5.97 -9.53
C TYR A 43 -9.47 -5.52 -11.00
N THR A 44 -8.64 -4.51 -11.27
CA THR A 44 -8.40 -3.97 -12.61
C THR A 44 -6.91 -4.10 -12.90
N GLU A 45 -6.57 -4.67 -14.05
CA GLU A 45 -5.19 -4.81 -14.51
C GLU A 45 -5.04 -4.10 -15.86
N ARG A 46 -4.17 -3.09 -15.93
CA ARG A 46 -3.92 -2.32 -17.15
C ARG A 46 -5.21 -1.82 -17.83
N GLY A 47 -6.19 -1.41 -17.04
CA GLY A 47 -7.48 -0.91 -17.51
C GLY A 47 -8.43 -2.00 -18.03
N LEU A 48 -8.24 -3.26 -17.68
CA LEU A 48 -9.22 -4.34 -17.88
C LEU A 48 -9.76 -4.80 -16.53
N ASP A 49 -11.09 -4.73 -16.39
CA ASP A 49 -11.76 -5.16 -15.16
C ASP A 49 -11.89 -6.69 -15.17
N GLN A 50 -11.52 -7.32 -14.07
CA GLN A 50 -11.83 -8.73 -13.82
C GLN A 50 -13.27 -8.88 -13.34
N ASP A 51 -13.76 -10.12 -13.31
CA ASP A 51 -15.07 -10.41 -12.74
C ASP A 51 -15.16 -9.90 -11.29
N PRO A 52 -16.32 -9.34 -10.87
CA PRO A 52 -16.50 -8.87 -9.50
C PRO A 52 -16.25 -9.98 -8.49
N LEU A 53 -15.43 -9.66 -7.48
CA LEU A 53 -15.20 -10.49 -6.30
C LEU A 53 -16.38 -10.42 -5.33
N PHE A 54 -17.15 -9.33 -5.40
CA PHE A 54 -18.32 -9.08 -4.58
C PHE A 54 -19.26 -8.09 -5.26
N GLU A 55 -20.57 -8.31 -5.10
CA GLU A 55 -21.61 -7.38 -5.50
C GLU A 55 -22.72 -7.32 -4.44
N SER A 56 -23.23 -6.13 -4.13
CA SER A 56 -24.41 -5.94 -3.28
C SER A 56 -25.13 -4.63 -3.62
N GLN A 57 -26.41 -4.54 -3.27
CA GLN A 57 -27.14 -3.26 -3.28
C GLN A 57 -26.90 -2.44 -2.01
N SER A 58 -26.30 -3.03 -0.97
CA SER A 58 -26.00 -2.37 0.30
C SER A 58 -24.59 -1.78 0.28
N GLU A 59 -24.49 -0.46 0.48
CA GLU A 59 -23.20 0.21 0.69
C GLU A 59 -22.47 -0.38 1.89
N GLU A 60 -23.21 -0.69 2.96
CA GLU A 60 -22.66 -1.21 4.19
C GLU A 60 -21.98 -2.57 4.00
N GLU A 61 -22.66 -3.50 3.34
CA GLU A 61 -22.09 -4.82 3.07
C GLU A 61 -20.86 -4.73 2.17
N ALA A 62 -20.92 -3.87 1.15
CA ALA A 62 -19.79 -3.68 0.23
C ALA A 62 -18.58 -3.07 0.93
N CYS A 63 -18.79 -2.07 1.80
CA CYS A 63 -17.71 -1.49 2.59
C CYS A 63 -17.10 -2.50 3.56
N GLU A 64 -17.91 -3.25 4.31
CA GLU A 64 -17.40 -4.26 5.26
C GLU A 64 -16.64 -5.39 4.55
N PHE A 65 -17.15 -5.86 3.41
CA PHE A 65 -16.46 -6.85 2.58
C PHE A 65 -15.11 -6.30 2.10
N PHE A 66 -15.10 -5.09 1.56
CA PHE A 66 -13.90 -4.45 1.04
C PHE A 66 -12.83 -4.28 2.12
N PHE A 67 -13.21 -3.72 3.28
CA PHE A 67 -12.30 -3.55 4.41
C PHE A 67 -11.70 -4.88 4.87
N THR A 68 -12.55 -5.90 5.04
CA THR A 68 -12.10 -7.23 5.44
C THR A 68 -11.13 -7.82 4.42
N TYR A 69 -11.43 -7.70 3.13
CA TYR A 69 -10.55 -8.19 2.07
C TYR A 69 -9.20 -7.49 2.09
N MET A 70 -9.20 -6.15 2.11
CA MET A 70 -7.96 -5.35 2.10
C MET A 70 -7.08 -5.63 3.32
N THR A 71 -7.67 -5.95 4.47
CA THR A 71 -6.91 -6.18 5.72
C THR A 71 -6.47 -7.62 5.93
N THR A 72 -7.16 -8.59 5.33
CA THR A 72 -6.89 -10.03 5.56
C THR A 72 -6.23 -10.73 4.38
N ARG A 73 -6.39 -10.20 3.15
CA ARG A 73 -5.88 -10.83 1.93
C ARG A 73 -4.72 -10.10 1.27
N ILE A 74 -4.59 -8.80 1.54
CA ILE A 74 -3.59 -7.95 0.90
C ILE A 74 -2.52 -7.59 1.92
N ARG A 75 -1.27 -7.90 1.57
CA ARG A 75 -0.10 -7.41 2.29
C ARG A 75 0.20 -5.99 1.83
N HIS A 76 0.33 -5.06 2.77
CA HIS A 76 0.60 -3.65 2.48
C HIS A 76 2.05 -3.30 2.77
N ASP A 77 2.86 -3.12 1.73
CA ASP A 77 4.24 -2.69 1.87
C ASP A 77 4.36 -1.19 1.62
N HIS A 78 5.11 -0.51 2.48
CA HIS A 78 5.32 0.94 2.43
C HIS A 78 6.80 1.23 2.22
N LEU A 79 7.11 2.06 1.21
CA LEU A 79 8.49 2.45 0.92
C LEU A 79 9.02 3.35 2.04
N ALA A 80 9.94 2.81 2.85
CA ALA A 80 10.58 3.53 3.95
C ALA A 80 11.90 4.19 3.50
N GLY A 81 12.58 3.63 2.50
CA GLY A 81 13.83 4.19 1.99
C GLY A 81 14.06 3.92 0.52
N TYR A 82 14.72 4.86 -0.15
CA TYR A 82 15.08 4.79 -1.56
C TYR A 82 16.46 5.41 -1.77
N PHE A 83 17.48 4.58 -2.01
CA PHE A 83 18.88 5.00 -2.02
C PHE A 83 19.61 4.60 -3.28
N LYS A 84 20.64 5.36 -3.66
CA LYS A 84 21.71 4.93 -4.57
C LYS A 84 22.81 4.16 -3.82
N SER A 85 23.10 4.53 -2.56
CA SER A 85 24.07 3.81 -1.73
C SER A 85 23.44 2.58 -1.07
N LYS A 86 24.07 1.42 -1.26
CA LYS A 86 23.70 0.17 -0.60
C LYS A 86 23.91 0.26 0.91
N GLU A 87 25.00 0.89 1.34
CA GLU A 87 25.38 1.05 2.75
C GLU A 87 24.33 1.88 3.49
N LYS A 88 23.81 2.96 2.88
CA LYS A 88 22.73 3.76 3.48
C LYS A 88 21.42 2.97 3.61
N ALA A 89 21.10 2.12 2.62
CA ALA A 89 19.94 1.24 2.70
C ALA A 89 20.09 0.20 3.81
N GLU A 90 21.28 -0.39 3.96
CA GLU A 90 21.60 -1.34 5.04
C GLU A 90 21.52 -0.68 6.41
N ALA A 91 22.08 0.53 6.55
CA ALA A 91 22.00 1.30 7.79
C ALA A 91 20.54 1.63 8.18
N LEU A 92 19.66 1.92 7.21
CA LEU A 92 18.23 2.10 7.52
C LEU A 92 17.59 0.79 7.98
N ALA A 93 17.85 -0.33 7.31
CA ALA A 93 17.30 -1.63 7.69
C ALA A 93 17.75 -2.05 9.10
N GLU A 94 19.01 -1.80 9.47
CA GLU A 94 19.53 -2.01 10.82
C GLU A 94 18.82 -1.15 11.86
N LYS A 95 18.66 0.16 11.59
CA LYS A 95 17.92 1.06 12.50
C LYS A 95 16.45 0.66 12.67
N LEU A 96 15.78 0.24 11.60
CA LEU A 96 14.40 -0.27 11.68
C LEU A 96 14.35 -1.50 12.59
N LYS A 97 15.29 -2.45 12.40
CA LYS A 97 15.41 -3.64 13.23
C LYS A 97 15.70 -3.34 14.70
N GLU A 98 16.55 -2.37 15.00
CA GLU A 98 16.85 -1.90 16.38
C GLU A 98 15.59 -1.40 17.10
N HIS A 99 14.63 -0.84 16.36
CA HIS A 99 13.34 -0.39 16.88
C HIS A 99 12.23 -1.44 16.78
N GLY A 100 12.58 -2.70 16.48
CA GLY A 100 11.63 -3.80 16.38
C GLY A 100 10.66 -3.69 15.21
N ILE A 101 11.04 -2.96 14.15
CA ILE A 101 10.26 -2.81 12.91
C ILE A 101 10.72 -3.85 11.90
N GLU A 102 9.80 -4.68 11.41
CA GLU A 102 10.10 -5.62 10.33
C GLU A 102 10.27 -4.85 9.02
N SER A 103 11.35 -5.17 8.29
CA SER A 103 11.63 -4.55 7.00
C SER A 103 12.27 -5.54 6.04
N TYR A 104 12.13 -5.27 4.75
CA TYR A 104 12.82 -6.02 3.70
C TYR A 104 13.38 -5.08 2.62
N ARG A 105 14.34 -5.58 1.83
CA ARG A 105 15.00 -4.83 0.78
C ARG A 105 14.69 -5.39 -0.61
N ASN A 106 14.54 -4.51 -1.59
CA ASN A 106 14.41 -4.86 -3.00
C ASN A 106 15.28 -3.93 -3.85
N ASP A 107 16.24 -4.53 -4.58
CA ASP A 107 17.25 -3.82 -5.36
C ASP A 107 16.83 -3.83 -6.84
N ILE A 108 16.72 -2.67 -7.48
CA ILE A 108 16.26 -2.53 -8.88
C ILE A 108 17.28 -1.83 -9.78
N PRO A 109 17.42 -2.22 -11.06
CA PRO A 109 18.27 -1.52 -12.03
C PRO A 109 17.53 -0.29 -12.60
N TYR A 110 17.52 0.83 -11.86
CA TYR A 110 16.68 1.99 -12.20
C TYR A 110 17.12 2.70 -13.48
N GLY A 111 18.40 3.07 -13.59
CA GLY A 111 19.00 3.61 -14.81
C GLY A 111 19.76 2.55 -15.64
N GLY A 112 19.54 1.27 -15.34
CA GLY A 112 20.35 0.14 -15.82
C GLY A 112 21.19 -0.49 -14.71
N TRP A 113 22.03 -1.47 -15.08
CA TRP A 113 22.83 -2.24 -14.12
C TRP A 113 23.87 -1.42 -13.36
N GLU A 114 24.32 -0.31 -13.94
CA GLU A 114 25.30 0.61 -13.32
C GLU A 114 24.64 1.69 -12.46
N ASP A 115 23.30 1.78 -12.46
CA ASP A 115 22.54 2.76 -11.66
C ASP A 115 21.44 2.04 -10.86
N PRO A 116 21.83 1.17 -9.90
CA PRO A 116 20.87 0.48 -9.05
C PRO A 116 20.20 1.43 -8.06
N ARG A 117 19.03 1.03 -7.59
CA ARG A 117 18.33 1.65 -6.46
C ARG A 117 18.00 0.61 -5.43
N PHE A 118 18.36 0.90 -4.20
CA PHE A 118 18.16 0.07 -3.03
C PHE A 118 16.93 0.58 -2.30
N ARG A 119 15.86 -0.20 -2.33
CA ARG A 119 14.57 0.17 -1.71
C ARG A 119 14.37 -0.61 -0.44
N VAL A 120 14.01 0.07 0.64
CA VAL A 120 13.68 -0.53 1.93
C VAL A 120 12.20 -0.34 2.18
N PHE A 121 11.51 -1.42 2.54
CA PHE A 121 10.07 -1.43 2.80
C PHE A 121 9.78 -1.85 4.23
N VAL A 122 8.72 -1.29 4.80
CA VAL A 122 8.10 -1.72 6.07
C VAL A 122 6.68 -2.20 5.80
N ILE A 123 6.13 -3.02 6.70
CA ILE A 123 4.89 -3.77 6.44
C ILE A 123 3.75 -3.22 7.31
N GLY A 124 2.62 -2.91 6.68
CA GLY A 124 1.39 -2.49 7.35
C GLY A 124 1.63 -1.32 8.30
N LYS A 125 1.12 -1.45 9.53
CA LYS A 125 1.16 -0.39 10.55
C LYS A 125 2.55 -0.02 11.04
N ASP A 126 3.58 -0.81 10.74
CA ASP A 126 4.96 -0.43 11.08
C ASP A 126 5.41 0.84 10.34
N VAL A 127 4.72 1.25 9.27
CA VAL A 127 4.92 2.56 8.63
C VAL A 127 4.68 3.73 9.59
N PHE A 128 3.74 3.60 10.53
CA PHE A 128 3.48 4.66 11.51
C PHE A 128 4.64 4.78 12.49
N LYS A 129 5.12 3.65 13.03
CA LYS A 129 6.30 3.63 13.91
C LYS A 129 7.53 4.20 13.19
N ALA A 130 7.73 3.83 11.92
CA ALA A 130 8.83 4.35 11.13
C ALA A 130 8.72 5.88 10.94
N ARG A 131 7.54 6.42 10.67
CA ARG A 131 7.31 7.87 10.58
C ARG A 131 7.56 8.59 11.91
N ASP A 132 7.15 7.99 13.02
CA ASP A 132 7.37 8.57 14.35
C ASP A 132 8.87 8.70 14.68
N ILE A 133 9.69 7.76 14.22
CA ILE A 133 11.14 7.73 14.48
C ILE A 133 11.92 8.59 13.48
N PHE A 134 11.59 8.49 12.20
CA PHE A 134 12.40 9.06 11.11
C PHE A 134 11.79 10.29 10.45
N GLY A 135 10.54 10.64 10.76
CA GLY A 135 9.82 11.74 10.15
C GLY A 135 9.25 11.36 8.77
N GLU A 136 9.49 12.19 7.77
CA GLU A 136 8.97 11.98 6.41
C GLU A 136 9.64 10.77 5.75
N LEU A 137 8.82 9.93 5.10
CA LEU A 137 9.26 8.77 4.33
C LEU A 137 8.85 8.93 2.86
N PRO A 138 9.62 8.37 1.89
CA PRO A 138 10.83 7.58 2.10
C PRO A 138 12.07 8.44 2.37
N ILE A 139 12.97 7.92 3.19
CA ILE A 139 14.31 8.50 3.36
C ILE A 139 15.10 8.29 2.05
N ARG A 140 15.82 9.33 1.64
CA ARG A 140 16.64 9.33 0.42
C ARG A 140 18.07 9.72 0.74
N ASP A 141 19.02 9.31 -0.09
CA ASP A 141 20.29 10.00 -0.11
C ASP A 141 20.11 11.38 -0.73
N GLU A 142 20.63 12.42 -0.06
CA GLU A 142 20.81 13.73 -0.68
C GLU A 142 21.66 13.54 -1.95
N SER A 143 21.18 14.15 -3.04
CA SER A 143 21.74 14.05 -4.39
C SER A 143 23.10 14.72 -4.53
#